data_AF-A0A352INM2-F1
#
_entry.id   AF-A0A352INM2-F1
#
_cell.length_a   1.000
_cell.length_b   1.000
_cell.length_c   1.000
_cell.angle_alpha   90.00
_cell.angle_beta   90.00
_cell.angle_gamma   90.00
#
_symmetry.space_group_name_H-M   'P 1'
#
loop_
_entity.id
_entity.type
_entity.pdbx_description
1 polymer ?
#
loop_
_entity_poly.entity_id
_entity_poly.type
_entity_poly.pdbx_seq_one_letter_code
_entity_poly.pdbx_strand_id
1 'polypeptide(L)'
;PEPGADGPSAFVSIMEGCSKYCTFCVVPYTRGEEVSRPADDVIAEVAHLASQGVREVNLLGQNVNAYRGETHDGDTMDLAELIELIATIDGIDRIRYTTSHPVEFSDALIDVYERVPELVSHLHLPVQSGSDRILAAMKRGHTALEYKSKL
;
A
#
# COMPACT_ATOMS: atom_id res chain seq x y z
N PRO A 1 21.49 5.50 -4.57
CA PRO A 1 21.23 6.87 -5.09
C PRO A 1 20.26 7.56 -4.14
N GLU A 2 20.46 8.85 -3.85
CA GLU A 2 19.45 9.60 -3.07
C GLU A 2 18.16 9.74 -3.89
N PRO A 3 16.98 9.67 -3.26
CA PRO A 3 15.70 9.85 -3.96
C PRO A 3 15.64 11.23 -4.60
N GLY A 4 15.39 11.30 -5.90
CA GLY A 4 15.25 12.56 -6.63
C GLY A 4 13.87 12.65 -7.27
N ALA A 5 13.24 13.83 -7.21
CA ALA A 5 11.99 14.12 -7.90
C ALA A 5 12.12 15.28 -8.88
N ASP A 6 11.63 15.07 -10.11
CA ASP A 6 11.58 16.09 -11.18
C ASP A 6 10.22 16.81 -11.24
N GLY A 7 9.38 16.71 -10.20
CA GLY A 7 8.04 17.27 -10.21
C GLY A 7 7.29 17.20 -8.87
N PRO A 8 6.03 17.63 -8.83
CA PRO A 8 5.24 17.72 -7.60
C PRO A 8 4.78 16.37 -7.06
N SER A 9 5.03 15.28 -7.78
CA SER A 9 4.63 13.93 -7.39
C SER A 9 5.80 12.95 -7.48
N ALA A 10 5.90 12.03 -6.53
CA ALA A 10 6.90 10.96 -6.53
C ALA A 10 6.29 9.59 -6.21
N PHE A 11 6.96 8.54 -6.69
CA PHE A 11 6.64 7.15 -6.36
C PHE A 11 7.60 6.65 -5.28
N VAL A 12 7.05 6.03 -4.24
CA VAL A 12 7.82 5.47 -3.12
C VAL A 12 7.46 3.99 -3.02
N SER A 13 8.39 3.10 -3.39
CA SER A 13 8.17 1.66 -3.27
C SER A 13 8.30 1.27 -1.80
N ILE A 14 7.23 0.85 -1.13
CA ILE A 14 7.24 0.52 0.30
C ILE A 14 7.42 -0.97 0.58
N MET A 15 7.25 -1.81 -0.44
CA MET A 15 7.41 -3.26 -0.32
C MET A 15 7.72 -3.89 -1.67
N GLU A 16 8.26 -5.10 -1.65
CA GLU A 16 8.50 -5.94 -2.83
C GLU A 16 7.98 -7.36 -2.60
N GLY A 17 7.67 -8.08 -3.68
CA GLY A 17 7.23 -9.46 -3.63
C GLY A 17 5.76 -9.60 -3.26
N CYS A 18 5.28 -10.84 -3.27
CA CYS A 18 3.89 -11.13 -2.94
C CYS A 18 3.74 -12.59 -2.49
N SER A 19 3.21 -12.83 -1.30
CA SER A 19 2.94 -14.20 -0.82
C SER A 19 1.55 -14.71 -1.22
N LYS A 20 0.81 -13.97 -2.06
CA LYS A 20 -0.47 -14.43 -2.64
C LYS A 20 -0.20 -15.20 -3.94
N TYR A 21 -0.34 -16.52 -3.87
CA TYR A 21 -0.14 -17.43 -5.01
C TYR A 21 -1.38 -17.50 -5.92
N CYS A 22 -1.78 -16.35 -6.48
CA CYS A 22 -2.85 -16.28 -7.48
C CYS A 22 -2.43 -17.06 -8.74
N THR A 23 -3.31 -17.89 -9.31
CA THR A 23 -2.94 -18.83 -10.39
C THR A 23 -2.47 -18.16 -11.69
N PHE A 24 -2.79 -16.88 -11.89
CA PHE A 24 -2.41 -16.08 -13.05
C PHE A 24 -1.20 -15.16 -12.79
N CYS A 25 -0.74 -15.05 -11.54
CA CYS A 25 0.26 -14.07 -11.14
C CYS A 25 1.66 -14.69 -11.12
N VAL A 26 2.59 -14.10 -11.87
CA VAL A 26 3.99 -14.56 -11.92
C VAL A 26 4.83 -14.04 -10.75
N VAL A 27 4.38 -12.98 -10.07
CA VAL A 27 5.14 -12.22 -9.07
C VAL A 27 5.82 -13.10 -8.01
N PRO A 28 5.13 -14.04 -7.34
CA PRO A 28 5.77 -14.83 -6.27
C PRO A 28 7.01 -15.60 -6.74
N TYR A 29 7.04 -15.97 -8.03
CA TYR A 29 8.13 -16.73 -8.63
C TYR A 29 9.27 -15.85 -9.14
N THR A 30 8.98 -14.59 -9.49
CA THR A 30 9.98 -13.67 -10.07
C THR A 30 10.54 -12.66 -9.07
N ARG A 31 9.79 -12.34 -8.01
CA ARG A 31 10.15 -11.32 -7.01
C ARG A 31 10.24 -11.88 -5.59
N GLY A 32 9.88 -13.14 -5.39
CA GLY A 32 9.90 -13.79 -4.08
C GLY A 32 8.68 -13.46 -3.21
N GLU A 33 8.79 -13.85 -1.94
CA GLU A 33 7.79 -13.61 -0.90
C GLU A 33 7.68 -12.12 -0.57
N GLU A 34 6.59 -11.73 0.08
CA GLU A 34 6.38 -10.33 0.45
C GLU A 34 7.39 -9.87 1.51
N VAL A 35 8.05 -8.75 1.23
CA VAL A 35 8.98 -8.09 2.15
C VAL A 35 8.63 -6.60 2.18
N SER A 36 8.29 -6.12 3.38
CA SER A 36 8.08 -4.69 3.61
C SER A 36 9.41 -4.00 3.85
N ARG A 37 9.59 -2.79 3.32
CA ARG A 37 10.69 -1.94 3.74
C ARG A 37 10.48 -1.51 5.19
N PRO A 38 11.56 -1.24 5.95
CA PRO A 38 11.46 -0.62 7.26
C PRO A 38 10.70 0.71 7.20
N ALA A 39 9.87 0.98 8.20
CA ALA A 39 9.02 2.17 8.22
C ALA A 39 9.85 3.45 8.25
N ASP A 40 10.90 3.48 9.06
CA ASP A 40 11.77 4.65 9.21
C ASP A 40 12.44 5.02 7.87
N ASP A 41 12.84 4.03 7.07
CA ASP A 41 13.44 4.26 5.74
C ASP A 41 12.43 4.89 4.77
N VAL A 42 11.18 4.45 4.81
CA VAL A 42 10.10 4.99 3.97
C VAL A 42 9.80 6.43 4.37
N ILE A 43 9.67 6.69 5.68
CA ILE A 43 9.40 8.03 6.22
C ILE A 43 10.53 9.00 5.89
N ALA A 44 11.79 8.56 6.06
CA ALA A 44 12.95 9.37 5.73
C ALA A 44 13.00 9.71 4.23
N GLU A 45 12.69 8.76 3.35
CA GLU A 45 12.58 9.02 1.91
C GLU A 45 11.47 10.02 1.58
N VAL A 46 10.29 9.87 2.18
CA VAL A 46 9.17 10.80 1.95
C VAL A 46 9.51 12.21 2.45
N ALA A 47 10.12 12.34 3.63
CA ALA A 47 10.56 13.63 4.16
C ALA A 47 11.62 14.28 3.25
N HIS A 48 12.55 13.48 2.71
CA HIS A 48 13.53 13.96 1.74
C HIS A 48 12.86 14.48 0.46
N LEU A 49 11.92 13.72 -0.09
CA LEU A 49 11.15 14.13 -1.27
C LEU A 49 10.32 15.40 -1.01
N ALA A 50 9.70 15.52 0.15
CA ALA A 50 8.99 16.74 0.56
C ALA A 50 9.91 17.97 0.56
N SER A 51 11.16 17.82 1.04
CA SER A 51 12.16 18.89 1.00
C SER A 51 12.57 19.33 -0.41
N GLN A 52 12.36 18.47 -1.41
CA GLN A 52 12.56 18.76 -2.83
C GLN A 52 11.32 19.41 -3.49
N GLY A 53 10.24 19.64 -2.73
CA GLY A 53 9.00 20.25 -3.22
C GLY A 53 7.96 19.26 -3.75
N VAL A 54 8.13 17.95 -3.51
CA VAL A 54 7.08 16.95 -3.76
C VAL A 54 5.90 17.23 -2.84
N ARG A 55 4.70 17.28 -3.42
CA ARG A 55 3.42 17.48 -2.72
C ARG A 55 2.54 16.23 -2.69
N GLU A 56 2.70 15.32 -3.66
CA GLU A 56 1.97 14.03 -3.72
C GLU A 56 2.94 12.84 -3.69
N VAL A 57 2.75 11.92 -2.73
CA VAL A 57 3.47 10.64 -2.72
C VAL A 57 2.56 9.48 -3.09
N ASN A 58 3.07 8.59 -3.93
CA ASN A 58 2.40 7.39 -4.38
C ASN A 58 3.12 6.16 -3.83
N LEU A 59 2.56 5.53 -2.81
CA LEU A 59 3.08 4.32 -2.18
C LEU A 59 2.84 3.12 -3.11
N LEU A 60 3.92 2.43 -3.45
CA LEU A 60 3.93 1.32 -4.41
C LEU A 60 4.36 0.00 -3.77
N GLY A 61 3.81 -1.08 -4.30
CA GLY A 61 4.12 -2.46 -3.94
C GLY A 61 3.22 -3.42 -4.71
N GLN A 62 3.45 -4.72 -4.61
CA GLN A 62 2.56 -5.71 -5.22
C GLN A 62 1.33 -6.03 -4.37
N ASN A 63 1.33 -5.68 -3.07
CA ASN A 63 0.20 -5.84 -2.17
C ASN A 63 0.25 -4.82 -1.02
N VAL A 64 0.15 -3.52 -1.33
CA VAL A 64 0.49 -2.42 -0.41
C VAL A 64 -0.25 -2.44 0.92
N ASN A 65 -1.50 -2.92 0.96
CA ASN A 65 -2.28 -3.00 2.20
C ASN A 65 -1.90 -4.20 3.10
N ALA A 66 -0.97 -5.05 2.67
CA ALA A 66 -0.30 -6.02 3.52
C ALA A 66 1.03 -5.50 4.11
N TYR A 67 1.36 -4.22 3.91
CA TYR A 67 2.57 -3.63 4.47
C TYR A 67 2.66 -3.85 5.98
N ARG A 68 3.82 -4.30 6.43
CA ARG A 68 4.22 -4.59 7.81
C ARG A 68 5.69 -4.22 7.95
N GLY A 69 5.98 -2.93 8.07
CA GLY A 69 7.35 -2.43 8.18
C GLY A 69 7.85 -2.47 9.62
N GLU A 70 9.07 -2.93 9.82
CA GLU A 70 9.74 -2.85 11.12
C GLU A 70 10.05 -1.39 11.48
N THR A 71 9.88 -1.03 12.75
CA THR A 71 10.28 0.27 13.31
C THR A 71 11.58 0.14 14.10
N HIS A 72 12.28 1.24 14.34
CA HIS A 72 13.53 1.27 15.12
C HIS A 72 13.41 0.70 16.54
N ASP A 73 12.21 0.70 17.12
CA ASP A 73 11.93 0.13 18.44
C ASP A 73 11.68 -1.39 18.41
N GLY A 74 11.70 -2.00 17.20
CA GLY A 74 11.45 -3.42 16.98
C GLY A 74 9.97 -3.79 16.89
N ASP A 75 9.09 -2.79 16.83
CA ASP A 75 7.66 -2.97 16.58
C ASP A 75 7.37 -3.07 15.08
N THR A 76 6.11 -3.33 14.73
CA THR A 76 5.63 -3.41 13.34
C THR A 76 4.59 -2.34 13.08
N MET A 77 4.80 -1.56 12.02
CA MET A 77 3.87 -0.55 11.53
C MET A 77 3.09 -1.08 10.32
N ASP A 78 1.78 -0.93 10.33
CA ASP A 78 0.93 -1.27 9.19
C ASP A 78 0.75 -0.10 8.19
N LEU A 79 0.02 -0.32 7.10
CA LEU A 79 -0.19 0.71 6.08
C LEU A 79 -0.99 1.91 6.65
N ALA A 80 -1.95 1.67 7.54
CA ALA A 80 -2.80 2.72 8.09
C ALA A 80 -1.96 3.67 8.96
N GLU A 81 -1.15 3.12 9.85
CA GLU A 81 -0.21 3.87 10.69
C GLU A 81 0.83 4.62 9.85
N LEU A 82 1.36 3.97 8.79
CA LEU A 82 2.30 4.62 7.88
C LEU A 82 1.67 5.84 7.17
N ILE A 83 0.42 5.73 6.72
CA ILE A 83 -0.29 6.85 6.08
C ILE A 83 -0.49 7.99 7.07
N GLU A 84 -0.97 7.68 8.28
CA GLU A 84 -1.17 8.69 9.33
C GLU A 84 0.14 9.42 9.65
N LEU A 85 1.26 8.70 9.73
CA LEU A 85 2.56 9.31 10.00
C LEU A 85 3.07 10.14 8.82
N ILE A 86 2.94 9.66 7.59
CA ILE A 86 3.31 10.43 6.39
C ILE A 86 2.51 11.73 6.29
N ALA A 87 1.23 11.71 6.68
CA ALA A 87 0.38 12.90 6.67
C ALA A 87 0.86 14.00 7.62
N THR A 88 1.69 13.67 8.61
CA THR A 88 2.30 14.67 9.51
C THR A 88 3.54 15.36 8.92
N ILE A 89 4.02 14.92 7.75
CA ILE A 89 5.22 15.48 7.12
C ILE A 89 4.86 16.79 6.43
N ASP A 90 5.44 17.89 6.92
CA ASP A 90 5.30 19.21 6.32
C ASP A 90 5.64 19.20 4.82
N GLY A 91 4.69 19.66 4.01
CA GLY A 91 4.83 19.75 2.55
C GLY A 91 4.17 18.62 1.77
N ILE A 92 3.77 17.52 2.41
CA ILE A 92 2.96 16.48 1.78
C ILE A 92 1.48 16.89 1.85
N ASP A 93 0.90 17.21 0.71
CA ASP A 93 -0.52 17.58 0.61
C ASP A 93 -1.40 16.38 0.22
N ARG A 94 -0.81 15.34 -0.39
CA ARG A 94 -1.54 14.19 -0.95
C ARG A 94 -0.78 12.88 -0.79
N ILE A 95 -1.48 11.85 -0.35
CA ILE A 95 -1.00 10.48 -0.23
C ILE A 95 -1.89 9.58 -1.08
N ARG A 96 -1.30 8.79 -1.97
CA ARG A 96 -1.96 7.71 -2.70
C ARG A 96 -1.22 6.41 -2.47
N TYR A 97 -1.93 5.30 -2.54
CA TYR A 97 -1.31 3.99 -2.70
C TYR A 97 -1.94 3.22 -3.87
N THR A 98 -1.18 2.29 -4.44
CA THR A 98 -1.64 1.46 -5.56
C THR A 98 -1.33 0.00 -5.33
N THR A 99 -2.33 -0.85 -5.58
CA THR A 99 -2.27 -2.33 -5.60
C THR A 99 -2.59 -2.95 -4.25
N SER A 100 -3.88 -3.10 -3.98
CA SER A 100 -4.38 -3.72 -2.75
C SER A 100 -4.99 -5.10 -2.99
N HIS A 101 -5.03 -5.92 -1.94
CA HIS A 101 -5.77 -7.18 -1.92
C HIS A 101 -7.04 -7.05 -1.05
N PRO A 102 -8.24 -7.45 -1.52
CA PRO A 102 -9.50 -7.32 -0.78
C PRO A 102 -9.50 -7.97 0.61
N VAL A 103 -8.82 -9.11 0.74
CA VAL A 103 -8.70 -9.83 2.03
C VAL A 103 -7.86 -9.05 3.05
N GLU A 104 -6.95 -8.19 2.60
CA GLU A 104 -6.05 -7.39 3.46
C GLU A 104 -6.61 -6.00 3.77
N PHE A 105 -7.87 -5.74 3.42
CA PHE A 105 -8.51 -4.45 3.69
C PHE A 105 -9.05 -4.46 5.12
N SER A 106 -8.24 -3.91 6.03
CA SER A 106 -8.52 -3.82 7.47
C SER A 106 -9.45 -2.65 7.79
N ASP A 107 -10.14 -2.73 8.93
CA ASP A 107 -10.97 -1.63 9.43
C ASP A 107 -10.11 -0.40 9.75
N ALA A 108 -8.88 -0.59 10.25
CA ALA A 108 -7.94 0.50 10.45
C ALA A 108 -7.63 1.28 9.15
N LEU A 109 -7.45 0.59 8.02
CA LEU A 109 -7.23 1.25 6.73
C LEU A 109 -8.50 1.97 6.22
N ILE A 110 -9.68 1.45 6.54
CA ILE A 110 -10.96 2.13 6.27
C ILE A 110 -11.04 3.43 7.07
N ASP A 111 -10.77 3.37 8.37
CA ASP A 111 -10.85 4.51 9.28
C ASP A 111 -9.93 5.66 8.87
N VAL A 112 -8.74 5.35 8.33
CA VAL A 112 -7.79 6.37 7.85
C VAL A 112 -8.37 7.22 6.72
N TYR A 113 -9.25 6.69 5.86
CA TYR A 113 -9.93 7.51 4.85
C TYR A 113 -10.87 8.57 5.44
N GLU A 114 -11.38 8.35 6.66
CA GLU A 114 -12.18 9.34 7.37
C GLU A 114 -11.28 10.34 8.11
N ARG A 115 -10.18 9.87 8.70
CA ARG A 115 -9.34 10.68 9.60
C ARG A 115 -8.25 11.51 8.92
N VAL A 116 -7.73 11.09 7.77
CA VAL A 116 -6.55 11.69 7.13
C VAL A 116 -6.93 12.44 5.85
N PRO A 117 -7.00 13.79 5.88
CA PRO A 117 -7.37 14.60 4.71
C PRO A 117 -6.41 14.49 3.52
N GLU A 118 -5.12 14.22 3.78
CA GLU A 118 -4.08 14.04 2.78
C GLU A 118 -4.29 12.74 1.99
N LEU A 119 -4.95 11.72 2.57
CA LEU A 119 -5.26 10.48 1.88
C LEU A 119 -6.34 10.73 0.82
N VAL A 120 -5.93 10.62 -0.44
CA VAL A 120 -6.84 10.91 -1.56
C VAL A 120 -8.00 9.91 -1.60
N SER A 121 -9.22 10.37 -1.90
CA SER A 121 -10.41 9.51 -2.08
C SER A 121 -10.34 8.67 -3.37
N HIS A 122 -9.35 7.78 -3.44
CA HIS A 122 -9.11 6.82 -4.51
C HIS A 122 -8.63 5.52 -3.88
N LEU A 123 -9.24 4.42 -4.32
CA LEU A 123 -8.93 3.07 -3.85
C LEU A 123 -8.69 2.16 -5.06
N HIS A 124 -7.47 1.63 -5.19
CA HIS A 124 -7.15 0.61 -6.19
C HIS A 124 -7.34 -0.79 -5.59
N LEU A 125 -8.54 -1.35 -5.77
CA LEU A 125 -8.92 -2.65 -5.22
C LEU A 125 -9.36 -3.64 -6.32
N PRO A 126 -8.44 -4.44 -6.90
CA PRO A 126 -8.78 -5.36 -7.98
C PRO A 126 -9.60 -6.57 -7.52
N VAL A 127 -10.81 -6.73 -8.06
CA VAL A 127 -11.70 -7.89 -7.81
C VAL A 127 -11.28 -9.16 -8.58
N GLN A 128 -10.66 -9.00 -9.75
CA GLN A 128 -10.28 -10.05 -10.72
C GLN A 128 -11.45 -10.80 -11.38
N SER A 129 -12.48 -11.22 -10.63
CA SER A 129 -13.67 -11.89 -11.19
C SER A 129 -14.91 -11.73 -10.29
N GLY A 130 -16.10 -11.73 -10.90
CA GLY A 130 -17.38 -11.69 -10.17
C GLY A 130 -17.98 -13.07 -9.87
N SER A 131 -17.34 -14.16 -10.25
CA SER A 131 -17.84 -15.54 -10.03
C SER A 131 -17.05 -16.23 -8.93
N ASP A 132 -17.73 -16.68 -7.87
CA ASP A 132 -17.09 -17.39 -6.75
C ASP A 132 -16.32 -18.64 -7.20
N ARG A 133 -16.86 -19.37 -8.18
CA ARG A 133 -16.17 -20.51 -8.80
C ARG A 133 -14.84 -20.11 -9.43
N ILE A 134 -14.80 -18.96 -10.11
CA ILE A 134 -13.59 -18.44 -10.75
C ILE A 134 -12.64 -17.83 -9.73
N LEU A 135 -13.13 -17.10 -8.73
CA LEU A 135 -12.34 -16.57 -7.63
C LEU A 135 -11.61 -17.70 -6.86
N ALA A 136 -12.31 -18.80 -6.60
CA ALA A 136 -11.73 -20.01 -6.02
C ALA A 136 -10.64 -20.62 -6.92
N ALA A 137 -10.91 -20.77 -8.23
CA ALA A 137 -9.92 -21.25 -9.20
C ALA A 137 -8.71 -20.31 -9.35
N MET A 138 -8.90 -19.01 -9.15
CA MET A 138 -7.86 -17.99 -9.11
C MET A 138 -7.07 -17.97 -7.79
N LYS A 139 -7.52 -18.71 -6.77
CA LYS A 139 -7.00 -18.69 -5.39
C LYS A 139 -7.07 -17.31 -4.73
N ARG A 140 -8.17 -16.59 -4.93
CA ARG A 140 -8.36 -15.23 -4.40
C ARG A 140 -8.65 -15.16 -2.90
N GLY A 141 -9.12 -16.25 -2.29
CA GLY A 141 -9.42 -16.30 -0.86
C GLY A 141 -10.59 -15.41 -0.42
N HIS A 142 -11.45 -15.01 -1.36
CA HIS A 142 -12.71 -14.30 -1.09
C HIS A 142 -13.76 -14.66 -2.14
N THR A 143 -15.02 -14.41 -1.81
CA THR A 143 -16.21 -14.48 -2.67
C THR A 143 -16.58 -13.08 -3.17
N ALA A 144 -17.53 -13.02 -4.11
CA ALA A 144 -18.11 -11.76 -4.56
C ALA A 144 -18.89 -11.05 -3.45
N LEU A 145 -19.50 -11.80 -2.51
CA LEU A 145 -20.21 -11.23 -1.37
C LEU A 145 -19.24 -10.60 -0.36
N GLU A 146 -18.18 -11.32 0.01
CA GLU A 146 -17.15 -10.81 0.93
C GLU A 146 -16.45 -9.57 0.37
N TYR A 147 -16.21 -9.52 -0.95
CA TYR A 147 -15.69 -8.32 -1.60
C TYR A 147 -16.64 -7.13 -1.45
N LYS A 148 -17.95 -7.33 -1.67
CA LYS A 148 -18.95 -6.28 -1.55
C LYS A 148 -19.15 -5.79 -0.12
N SER A 149 -18.98 -6.66 0.87
CA SER A 149 -19.09 -6.26 2.28
C SER A 149 -17.93 -5.40 2.79
N LYS A 150 -16.88 -5.22 1.97
CA LYS A 150 -15.75 -4.32 2.26
C LYS A 150 -15.95 -2.90 1.70
N LEU A 151 -17.05 -2.67 0.97
CA LEU A 151 -17.48 -1.39 0.42
C LEU A 151 -18.67 -0.86 1.24
#